data_AF-A0A9E5UJH8-F1
#
_entry.id   AF-A0A9E5UJH8-F1
#
_cell.length_a   1.000
_cell.length_b   1.000
_cell.length_c   1.000
_cell.angle_alpha   90.00
_cell.angle_beta   90.00
_cell.angle_gamma   90.00
#
_symmetry.space_group_name_H-M   'P 1'
#
loop_
_entity.id
_entity.type
_entity.pdbx_description
1 polymer ?
#
loop_
_entity_poly.entity_id
_entity_poly.type
_entity_poly.pdbx_seq_one_letter_code
_entity_poly.pdbx_strand_id
1 'polypeptide(L)'
;QPESFEAYDLSFELEHSPVVNENIVETQNVVAFLEGSDPAMKHEVVVLSSHYDHVGIGRPDSTGDNIYNGADDDGSGTTASLQTAQAMMKAKKAGVGPKRSVLFLNVSGE
;
A
#
# COMPACT_ATOMS: atom_id res chain seq x y z
N GLN A 1 16.55 -7.90 25.70
CA GLN A 1 16.84 -7.72 24.26
C GLN A 1 16.44 -9.02 23.60
N PRO A 2 15.59 -9.03 22.57
CA PRO A 2 15.37 -10.27 21.83
C PRO A 2 16.69 -10.68 21.19
N GLU A 3 17.05 -11.96 21.32
CA GLU A 3 18.22 -12.52 20.66
C GLU A 3 18.02 -12.41 19.14
N SER A 4 19.04 -11.89 18.46
CA SER A 4 19.03 -11.72 17.01
C SER A 4 18.97 -13.08 16.32
N PHE A 5 18.14 -13.19 15.28
CA PHE A 5 18.06 -14.36 14.40
C PHE A 5 19.42 -14.66 13.73
N GLU A 6 19.87 -15.91 13.80
CA GLU A 6 21.01 -16.41 13.00
C GLU A 6 20.47 -17.28 11.84
N ALA A 7 20.78 -16.87 10.61
CA ALA A 7 20.49 -17.69 9.43
C ALA A 7 21.41 -18.92 9.40
N TYR A 8 20.88 -20.06 8.94
CA TYR A 8 21.65 -21.30 8.73
C TYR A 8 21.52 -21.75 7.28
N ASP A 9 22.58 -22.35 6.76
CA ASP A 9 22.60 -22.85 5.40
C ASP A 9 21.71 -24.09 5.27
N LEU A 10 20.88 -24.09 4.22
CA LEU A 10 20.06 -25.22 3.85
C LEU A 10 20.89 -26.19 3.01
N SER A 11 20.74 -27.49 3.25
CA SER A 11 21.45 -28.55 2.50
C SER A 11 20.83 -28.85 1.13
N PHE A 12 19.96 -27.99 0.62
CA PHE A 12 19.27 -28.16 -0.65
C PHE A 12 19.29 -26.85 -1.42
N GLU A 13 19.36 -26.98 -2.74
CA GLU A 13 19.32 -25.87 -3.67
C GLU A 13 18.06 -26.03 -4.52
N LEU A 14 17.27 -24.95 -4.64
CA LEU A 14 16.06 -24.94 -5.45
C LEU A 14 16.35 -24.12 -6.71
N GLU A 15 16.42 -24.79 -7.85
CA GLU A 15 16.43 -24.12 -9.15
C GLU A 15 15.00 -24.05 -9.72
N HIS A 16 14.56 -22.84 -10.07
CA HIS A 16 13.27 -22.61 -10.72
C HIS A 16 13.44 -21.67 -11.91
N SER A 17 12.96 -22.10 -13.07
CA SER A 17 12.87 -21.28 -14.29
C SER A 17 11.39 -21.05 -14.64
N PRO A 18 10.79 -19.94 -14.21
CA PRO A 18 9.38 -19.67 -14.50
C PRO A 18 9.19 -19.39 -15.99
N VAL A 19 8.10 -19.94 -16.56
CA VAL A 19 7.61 -19.49 -17.86
C VAL A 19 6.75 -18.25 -17.61
N VAL A 20 7.24 -17.09 -18.01
CA VAL A 20 6.53 -15.82 -17.86
C VAL A 20 5.77 -15.52 -19.16
N ASN A 21 4.46 -15.42 -19.08
CA ASN A 21 3.65 -14.82 -20.14
C ASN A 21 3.37 -13.37 -19.74
N GLU A 22 4.04 -12.43 -20.39
CA GLU A 22 3.86 -11.01 -20.12
C GLU A 22 2.60 -10.48 -20.82
N ASN A 23 1.66 -9.98 -20.03
CA ASN A 23 0.55 -9.18 -20.52
C ASN A 23 0.69 -7.78 -19.91
N ILE A 24 0.83 -6.76 -20.76
CA ILE A 24 0.87 -5.38 -20.30
C ILE A 24 -0.56 -4.94 -19.97
N VAL A 25 -0.78 -4.54 -18.72
CA VAL A 25 -2.04 -3.99 -18.24
C VAL A 25 -1.82 -2.52 -17.89
N GLU A 26 -2.66 -1.64 -18.45
CA GLU A 26 -2.66 -0.23 -18.09
C GLU A 26 -3.45 -0.01 -16.79
N THR A 27 -2.85 0.70 -15.85
CA THR A 27 -3.48 1.07 -14.57
C THR A 27 -3.08 2.49 -14.16
N GLN A 28 -3.60 2.98 -13.02
CA GLN A 28 -3.43 4.36 -12.58
C GLN A 28 -3.20 4.48 -11.08
N ASN A 29 -2.11 5.10 -10.66
CA ASN A 29 -1.96 5.48 -9.25
C ASN A 29 -2.87 6.67 -8.93
N VAL A 30 -3.48 6.66 -7.75
CA VAL A 30 -4.33 7.75 -7.24
C VAL A 30 -3.58 8.50 -6.14
N VAL A 31 -3.33 9.78 -6.40
CA VAL A 31 -2.51 10.64 -5.54
C VAL A 31 -3.32 11.80 -4.98
N ALA A 32 -3.15 12.08 -3.68
CA ALA A 32 -3.66 13.29 -3.05
C ALA A 32 -2.56 13.99 -2.24
N PHE A 33 -2.48 15.31 -2.34
CA PHE A 33 -1.46 16.11 -1.66
C PHE A 33 -2.08 17.09 -0.67
N LEU A 34 -1.63 17.01 0.58
CA LEU A 34 -2.00 17.91 1.66
C LEU A 34 -0.81 18.78 2.02
N GLU A 35 -0.80 20.03 1.59
CA GLU A 35 0.30 20.96 1.89
C GLU A 35 0.43 21.20 3.41
N GLY A 36 1.67 21.17 3.90
CA GLY A 36 2.01 21.48 5.28
C GLY A 36 1.75 22.95 5.67
N SER A 37 1.53 23.20 6.95
CA SER A 37 1.25 24.53 7.49
C SER A 37 2.49 25.36 7.82
N ASP A 38 3.66 24.71 8.00
CA ASP A 38 4.90 25.38 8.39
C ASP A 38 5.73 25.73 7.14
N PRO A 39 5.97 27.02 6.84
CA PRO A 39 6.74 27.44 5.66
C PRO A 39 8.15 26.84 5.58
N ALA A 40 8.77 26.52 6.71
CA ALA A 40 10.10 25.93 6.74
C ALA A 40 10.06 24.40 6.51
N MET A 41 8.96 23.74 6.86
CA MET A 41 8.86 22.27 6.82
C MET A 41 7.97 21.72 5.72
N LYS A 42 7.15 22.55 5.05
CA LYS A 42 6.18 22.09 4.04
C LYS A 42 6.82 21.44 2.80
N HIS A 43 8.12 21.61 2.60
CA HIS A 43 8.88 20.96 1.53
C HIS A 43 9.34 19.54 1.89
N GLU A 44 9.25 19.15 3.16
CA GLU A 44 9.42 17.77 3.61
C GLU A 44 8.08 17.04 3.46
N VAL A 45 8.09 15.92 2.73
CA VAL A 45 6.88 15.15 2.40
C VAL A 45 6.88 13.84 3.15
N VAL A 46 5.83 13.59 3.94
CA VAL A 46 5.53 12.27 4.48
C VAL A 46 4.62 11.56 3.49
N VAL A 47 5.03 10.39 3.01
CA VAL A 47 4.21 9.58 2.10
C VAL A 47 3.47 8.53 2.93
N LEU A 48 2.16 8.51 2.81
CA LEU A 48 1.32 7.42 3.28
C LEU A 48 0.83 6.65 2.04
N SER A 49 1.27 5.41 1.89
CA SER A 49 0.92 4.58 0.73
C SER A 49 0.07 3.38 1.12
N SER A 50 -0.78 2.96 0.19
CA SER A 50 -1.50 1.69 0.16
C SER A 50 -1.58 1.21 -1.28
N HIS A 51 -1.81 -0.07 -1.51
CA HIS A 51 -2.27 -0.55 -2.81
C HIS A 51 -3.79 -0.74 -2.77
N TYR A 52 -4.44 -0.54 -3.91
CA TYR A 52 -5.91 -0.65 -4.02
C TYR A 52 -6.35 -1.73 -5.02
N ASP A 53 -5.40 -2.34 -5.71
CA ASP A 53 -5.66 -3.44 -6.62
C ASP A 53 -5.51 -4.78 -5.91
N HIS A 54 -6.18 -5.77 -6.48
CA HIS A 54 -6.09 -7.14 -6.02
C HIS A 54 -6.29 -8.10 -7.21
N VAL A 55 -5.86 -9.35 -7.02
CA VAL A 55 -5.86 -10.40 -8.05
C VAL A 55 -7.27 -10.70 -8.60
N GLY A 56 -8.30 -10.53 -7.76
CA GLY A 56 -9.71 -10.63 -8.16
C GLY A 56 -10.20 -12.07 -8.33
N ILE A 57 -9.75 -12.79 -9.36
CA ILE A 57 -10.17 -14.18 -9.62
C ILE A 57 -8.95 -15.08 -9.80
N GLY A 58 -8.91 -16.18 -9.06
CA GLY A 58 -7.82 -17.15 -9.12
C GLY A 58 -8.28 -18.59 -9.23
N ARG A 59 -7.46 -19.50 -8.69
CA ARG A 59 -7.81 -20.93 -8.65
C ARG A 59 -8.87 -21.17 -7.56
N PRO A 60 -9.88 -22.02 -7.83
CA PRO A 60 -10.86 -22.38 -6.82
C PRO A 60 -10.20 -22.99 -5.58
N ASP A 61 -10.69 -22.62 -4.41
CA ASP A 61 -10.34 -23.24 -3.15
C ASP A 61 -11.05 -24.59 -2.97
N SER A 62 -10.93 -25.20 -1.79
CA SER A 62 -11.58 -26.48 -1.48
C SER A 62 -13.11 -26.42 -1.48
N THR A 63 -13.70 -25.24 -1.38
CA THR A 63 -15.15 -25.00 -1.43
C THR A 63 -15.65 -24.71 -2.85
N GLY A 64 -14.72 -24.50 -3.79
CA GLY A 64 -15.01 -24.10 -5.16
C GLY A 64 -15.09 -22.58 -5.35
N ASP A 65 -14.83 -21.79 -4.31
CA ASP A 65 -14.76 -20.33 -4.42
C ASP A 65 -13.43 -19.93 -5.09
N ASN A 66 -13.52 -19.10 -6.11
CA ASN A 66 -12.39 -18.62 -6.88
C ASN A 66 -12.22 -17.09 -6.82
N ILE A 67 -12.97 -16.41 -5.96
CA ILE A 67 -12.91 -14.96 -5.79
C ILE A 67 -11.90 -14.64 -4.68
N TYR A 68 -10.89 -13.85 -5.04
CA TYR A 68 -9.96 -13.26 -4.08
C TYR A 68 -10.48 -11.87 -3.75
N ASN A 69 -10.97 -11.69 -2.53
CA ASN A 69 -11.78 -10.53 -2.14
C ASN A 69 -10.96 -9.30 -1.72
N GLY A 70 -9.67 -9.43 -1.42
CA GLY A 70 -8.78 -8.29 -1.15
C GLY A 70 -9.00 -7.56 0.18
N ALA A 71 -9.97 -7.96 0.99
CA ALA A 71 -10.40 -7.17 2.15
C ALA A 71 -9.28 -6.87 3.16
N ASP A 72 -8.38 -7.82 3.43
CA ASP A 72 -7.27 -7.65 4.37
C ASP A 72 -5.93 -7.31 3.68
N ASP A 73 -5.86 -7.51 2.37
CA ASP A 73 -4.68 -7.30 1.53
C ASP A 73 -4.59 -5.81 1.12
N ASP A 74 -5.50 -5.37 0.26
CA ASP A 74 -5.56 -4.00 -0.26
C ASP A 74 -6.64 -3.13 0.43
N GLY A 75 -7.82 -3.71 0.67
CA GLY A 75 -9.02 -2.97 1.06
C GLY A 75 -8.89 -2.28 2.42
N SER A 76 -8.33 -2.98 3.41
CA SER A 76 -8.10 -2.46 4.75
C SER A 76 -7.10 -1.28 4.74
N GLY A 77 -6.00 -1.42 4.01
CA GLY A 77 -4.97 -0.40 3.88
C GLY A 77 -5.47 0.85 3.13
N THR A 78 -6.16 0.66 2.01
CA THR A 78 -6.72 1.76 1.22
C THR A 78 -7.82 2.51 1.97
N THR A 79 -8.70 1.79 2.68
CA THR A 79 -9.72 2.46 3.51
C THR A 79 -9.09 3.24 4.67
N ALA A 80 -8.05 2.71 5.32
CA ALA A 80 -7.30 3.42 6.36
C ALA A 80 -6.62 4.69 5.83
N SER A 81 -6.04 4.62 4.63
CA SER A 81 -5.44 5.76 3.92
C SER A 81 -6.47 6.87 3.66
N LEU A 82 -7.63 6.51 3.09
CA LEU A 82 -8.72 7.44 2.80
C LEU A 82 -9.32 8.08 4.06
N GLN A 83 -9.54 7.29 5.13
CA GLN A 83 -10.05 7.81 6.40
C GLN A 83 -9.05 8.78 7.06
N THR A 84 -7.75 8.46 6.98
CA THR A 84 -6.69 9.34 7.47
C THR A 84 -6.68 10.66 6.70
N ALA A 85 -6.75 10.63 5.37
CA ALA A 85 -6.85 11.83 4.54
C ALA A 85 -8.06 12.69 4.92
N GLN A 86 -9.22 12.07 5.12
CA GLN A 86 -10.44 12.76 5.52
C GLN A 86 -10.29 13.42 6.90
N ALA A 87 -9.73 12.70 7.89
CA ALA A 87 -9.49 13.22 9.23
C ALA A 87 -8.50 14.39 9.22
N MET A 88 -7.39 14.27 8.49
CA MET A 88 -6.38 15.32 8.37
C MET A 88 -6.92 16.57 7.67
N MET A 89 -7.76 16.42 6.64
CA MET A 89 -8.42 17.57 5.99
C MET A 89 -9.40 18.27 6.94
N LYS A 90 -10.17 17.52 7.73
CA LYS A 90 -11.05 18.09 8.78
C LYS A 90 -10.23 18.88 9.81
N ALA A 91 -9.12 18.30 10.30
CA ALA A 91 -8.22 18.98 11.24
C ALA A 91 -7.60 20.26 10.64
N LYS A 92 -7.16 20.21 9.38
CA LYS A 92 -6.65 21.39 8.66
C LYS A 92 -7.71 22.49 8.55
N LYS A 93 -8.96 22.17 8.21
CA LYS A 93 -10.07 23.14 8.16
C LYS A 93 -10.35 23.77 9.53
N ALA A 94 -10.09 23.05 10.63
CA ALA A 94 -10.19 23.55 11.99
C ALA A 94 -8.95 24.33 12.47
N GLY A 95 -7.96 24.56 11.59
CA GLY A 95 -6.72 25.29 11.93
C GLY A 95 -5.61 24.41 12.52
N VAL A 96 -5.79 23.10 12.60
CA VAL A 96 -4.83 22.13 13.17
C VAL A 96 -4.26 21.23 12.06
N GLY A 97 -3.62 21.85 11.07
CA GLY A 97 -2.99 21.13 9.95
C GLY A 97 -1.58 20.60 10.29
N PRO A 98 -1.10 19.56 9.58
CA PRO A 98 0.26 19.05 9.77
C PRO A 98 1.30 20.11 9.40
N LYS A 99 2.46 20.13 10.09
CA LYS A 99 3.57 21.05 9.73
C LYS A 99 4.21 20.68 8.38
N ARG A 100 4.43 19.39 8.17
CA ARG A 100 4.94 18.80 6.93
C ARG A 100 3.82 18.54 5.94
N SER A 101 4.16 18.50 4.66
CA SER A 101 3.21 18.06 3.65
C SER A 101 3.02 16.55 3.72
N VAL A 102 1.81 16.09 3.37
CA VAL A 102 1.48 14.66 3.32
C VAL A 102 1.03 14.30 1.91
N LEU A 103 1.61 13.25 1.35
CA LEU A 103 1.21 12.65 0.08
C LEU A 103 0.52 11.33 0.38
N PHE A 104 -0.75 11.22 0.01
CA PHE A 104 -1.47 9.94 0.00
C PHE A 104 -1.28 9.32 -1.38
N LEU A 105 -0.65 8.16 -1.44
CA LEU A 105 -0.31 7.46 -2.68
C LEU A 105 -0.99 6.08 -2.67
N ASN A 106 -2.11 5.96 -3.36
CA ASN A 106 -2.77 4.67 -3.56
C ASN A 106 -2.26 4.11 -4.89
N VAL A 107 -1.50 3.01 -4.83
CA VAL A 107 -0.88 2.39 -6.01
C VAL A 107 -1.74 1.28 -6.58
N SER A 108 -1.51 0.97 -7.85
CA SER A 108 -1.99 -0.26 -8.48
C SER A 108 -0.82 -1.04 -9.09
N GLY A 109 -0.93 -2.36 -9.12
CA GLY A 109 0.08 -3.29 -9.61
C GLY A 109 1.11 -3.64 -8.54
N GLU A 110 0.67 -3.81 -7.29
CA GLU A 110 1.51 -4.30 -6.19
C GLU A 110 1.97 -5.75 -6.43
#